data_AF-A0A1H5SS99-F1
#
_entry.id   AF-A0A1H5SS99-F1
#
_cell.length_a   1.000
_cell.length_b   1.000
_cell.length_c   1.000
_cell.angle_alpha   90.00
_cell.angle_beta   90.00
_cell.angle_gamma   90.00
#
_symmetry.space_group_name_H-M   'P 1'
#
loop_
_entity.id
_entity.type
_entity.pdbx_description
1 polymer ?
#
loop_
_entity_poly.entity_id
_entity_poly.type
_entity_poly.pdbx_seq_one_letter_code
_entity_poly.pdbx_strand_id
1 'polypeptide(L)' 'MKELPPSTALWLSLGSHIRHVHTDYERLLAEGYERDAARFFVADETDAVLTGWGCQRSVSDGEDTEAI' A
#
# COMPACT_ATOMS: atom_id res chain seq x y z
N MET A 1 11.70 -1.12 -19.59
CA MET A 1 10.93 -0.75 -18.39
C MET A 1 9.73 0.06 -18.87
N LYS A 2 8.52 -0.23 -18.38
CA LYS A 2 7.33 0.56 -18.72
C LYS A 2 7.47 1.92 -18.03
N GLU A 3 7.49 3.02 -18.79
CA GLU A 3 7.44 4.35 -18.19
C GLU A 3 6.05 4.59 -17.59
N LEU A 4 6.01 4.86 -16.29
CA LEU A 4 4.82 5.28 -15.59
C LEU A 4 4.81 6.81 -15.50
N PRO A 5 3.64 7.45 -15.51
CA PRO A 5 3.54 8.86 -15.15
C PRO A 5 4.21 9.11 -13.79
N PRO A 6 4.99 10.20 -13.63
CA PRO A 6 5.71 10.47 -12.38
C PRO A 6 4.83 10.46 -11.13
N SER A 7 3.59 10.96 -11.23
CA SER A 7 2.61 10.93 -10.14
C SER A 7 2.24 9.51 -9.71
N THR A 8 2.03 8.60 -10.66
CA THR A 8 1.74 7.20 -10.39
C THR A 8 2.93 6.49 -9.74
N ALA A 9 4.14 6.74 -10.26
CA ALA A 9 5.36 6.16 -9.69
C ALA A 9 5.59 6.63 -8.25
N LEU A 10 5.41 7.93 -7.98
CA LEU A 10 5.50 8.51 -6.64
C LEU A 10 4.46 7.91 -5.70
N TRP A 11 3.21 7.75 -6.15
CA TRP A 11 2.17 7.16 -5.31
C TRP A 11 2.48 5.72 -4.90
N LEU A 12 2.90 4.89 -5.87
CA LEU A 12 3.27 3.50 -5.59
C LEU A 12 4.48 3.42 -4.65
N SER A 13 5.48 4.27 -4.85
CA SER A 13 6.65 4.36 -3.96
C SER A 13 6.26 4.79 -2.56
N LEU A 14 5.37 5.76 -2.42
CA LEU A 14 4.89 6.26 -1.14
C LEU A 14 4.12 5.19 -0.37
N GLY A 15 3.14 4.54 -1.01
CA GLY A 15 2.38 3.44 -0.41
C GLY A 15 3.28 2.26 -0.01
N SER A 16 4.28 1.95 -0.85
CA SER A 16 5.29 0.93 -0.51
C SER A 16 6.09 1.32 0.74
N HIS A 17 6.60 2.56 0.79
CA HIS A 17 7.36 3.04 1.94
C HIS A 17 6.57 2.99 3.24
N ILE A 18 5.32 3.49 3.21
CA ILE A 18 4.44 3.47 4.38
C ILE A 18 4.19 2.04 4.84
N ARG A 19 3.85 1.15 3.92
CA ARG A 19 3.64 -0.26 4.22
C ARG A 19 4.85 -0.91 4.90
N HIS A 20 6.07 -0.63 4.44
CA HIS A 20 7.26 -1.26 5.01
C HIS A 20 7.72 -0.64 6.34
N VAL A 21 7.46 0.65 6.57
CA VAL A 21 8.08 1.41 7.68
C VAL A 21 7.10 1.77 8.78
N HIS A 22 5.82 1.93 8.44
CA HIS A 22 4.79 2.45 9.32
C HIS A 22 3.68 1.44 9.64
N THR A 23 3.84 0.17 9.25
CA THR A 23 2.87 -0.88 9.54
C THR A 23 3.55 -2.19 9.95
N ASP A 24 2.74 -3.15 10.38
CA ASP A 24 3.17 -4.50 10.73
C ASP A 24 3.58 -5.39 9.51
N TYR A 25 3.69 -4.83 8.30
CA TYR A 25 3.90 -5.62 7.08
C TYR A 25 5.14 -6.52 7.15
N GLU A 26 6.27 -6.00 7.60
CA GLU A 26 7.51 -6.77 7.72
C GLU A 26 7.38 -7.91 8.73
N ARG A 27 6.63 -7.67 9.83
CA ARG A 27 6.33 -8.68 10.84
C ARG A 27 5.48 -9.81 10.24
N LEU A 28 4.42 -9.47 9.51
CA LEU A 28 3.54 -10.44 8.85
C LEU A 28 4.32 -11.30 7.84
N LEU A 29 5.22 -10.70 7.06
CA LEU A 29 6.08 -11.46 6.15
C LEU A 29 7.02 -12.41 6.90
N ALA A 30 7.61 -11.97 8.02
CA ALA A 30 8.46 -12.81 8.84
C ALA A 30 7.70 -13.97 9.51
N GLU A 31 6.41 -13.79 9.78
CA GLU A 31 5.50 -14.83 10.30
C GLU A 31 5.03 -15.83 9.23
N GLY A 32 5.39 -15.60 7.96
CA GLY A 32 5.10 -16.52 6.86
C GLY A 32 3.78 -16.22 6.14
N TYR A 33 3.18 -15.05 6.36
CA TYR A 33 2.04 -14.61 5.56
C TYR A 33 2.44 -14.36 4.11
N GLU A 34 1.56 -14.70 3.19
CA GLU A 34 1.71 -14.32 1.79
C GLU A 34 1.60 -12.80 1.62
N ARG A 35 2.25 -12.27 0.58
CA ARG A 35 2.32 -10.81 0.35
C ARG A 35 0.95 -10.16 0.23
N ASP A 36 0.01 -10.81 -0.44
CA ASP A 36 -1.32 -10.26 -0.67
C ASP A 36 -2.16 -10.27 0.62
N ALA A 37 -2.06 -11.34 1.42
CA ALA A 37 -2.65 -11.36 2.76
C ALA A 37 -2.04 -10.27 3.66
N ALA A 38 -0.71 -10.14 3.68
CA ALA A 38 -0.03 -9.11 4.46
C ALA A 38 -0.41 -7.69 4.01
N ARG A 39 -0.58 -7.45 2.70
CA ARG A 39 -1.05 -6.16 2.16
C ARG A 39 -2.48 -5.85 2.60
N PHE A 40 -3.35 -6.85 2.57
CA PHE A 40 -4.74 -6.72 3.01
C PHE A 40 -4.82 -6.31 4.49
N PHE A 41 -4.06 -6.98 5.38
CA PHE A 41 -4.10 -6.68 6.82
C PHE A 41 -3.60 -5.28 7.19
N VAL A 42 -2.66 -4.73 6.43
CA VAL A 42 -2.07 -3.42 6.72
C VAL A 42 -2.67 -2.27 5.90
N ALA A 43 -3.69 -2.53 5.08
CA ALA A 43 -4.31 -1.54 4.21
C ALA A 43 -4.89 -0.36 5.03
N ASP A 44 -5.66 -0.66 6.08
CA ASP A 44 -6.25 0.36 6.95
C ASP A 44 -5.20 1.19 7.70
N GLU A 45 -4.13 0.55 8.18
CA GLU A 45 -3.02 1.23 8.86
C GLU A 45 -2.26 2.15 7.89
N THR A 46 -2.07 1.68 6.65
CA THR A 46 -1.45 2.46 5.57
C THR A 46 -2.30 3.69 5.25
N ASP A 47 -3.61 3.53 5.12
CA ASP A 47 -4.54 4.64 4.85
C ASP A 47 -4.65 5.61 6.04
N ALA A 48 -4.54 5.13 7.27
CA ALA A 48 -4.50 5.98 8.45
C ALA A 48 -3.26 6.90 8.45
N VAL A 49 -2.09 6.37 8.08
CA VAL A 49 -0.85 7.17 7.96
C VAL A 49 -0.98 8.21 6.84
N LEU A 50 -1.47 7.79 5.66
CA LEU A 50 -1.71 8.70 4.53
C LEU A 50 -2.69 9.83 4.89
N THR A 51 -3.79 9.48 5.56
CA THR A 51 -4.78 10.46 6.04
C THR A 51 -4.17 11.41 7.06
N GLY A 52 -3.32 10.91 7.97
CA GLY A 52 -2.56 11.73 8.92
C GLY A 52 -1.61 12.72 8.24
N TRP A 53 -1.13 12.40 7.04
CA TRP A 53 -0.31 13.31 6.22
C TRP A 53 -1.15 14.21 5.28
N GLY A 54 -2.48 14.14 5.36
CA GLY A 54 -3.40 14.96 4.57
C GLY A 54 -3.69 14.41 3.17
N CYS A 55 -3.30 13.17 2.86
CA CYS A 55 -3.68 12.54 1.59
C CYS A 55 -5.17 12.20 1.58
N GLN A 56 -5.84 12.46 0.45
CA GLN A 56 -7.26 12.16 0.24
C GLN A 56 -7.48 10.87 -0.55
N ARG A 57 -6.40 10.28 -1.07
CA ARG A 57 -6.42 9.07 -1.89
C ARG A 57 -6.12 7.86 -1.03
N SER A 58 -6.91 6.80 -1.16
CA SER A 58 -6.67 5.49 -0.52
C SER A 58 -5.74 4.61 -1.36
N VAL A 59 -4.99 3.72 -0.71
CA VAL A 59 -4.22 2.67 -1.41
C VAL A 59 -5.10 1.61 -2.06
N SER A 60 -6.31 1.40 -1.54
CA SER A 60 -7.30 0.42 -2.02
C SER A 60 -8.06 0.90 -3.26
N ASP A 61 -8.02 2.21 -3.55
CA ASP A 61 -8.75 2.92 -4.62
C ASP A 61 -8.25 2.57 -6.05
N GLY A 62 -7.64 1.41 -6.23
CA GLY A 62 -7.15 0.88 -7.50
C GLY A 62 -7.01 -0.65 -7.55
N GLU A 63 -7.33 -1.37 -6.47
CA GLU A 63 -7.27 -2.85 -6.43
C GLU A 63 -8.59 -3.51 -6.89
N ASP A 64 -9.67 -2.73 -7.05
CA ASP A 64 -11.01 -3.19 -7.50
C ASP A 64 -11.16 -3.41 -9.03
N THR A 65 -10.08 -3.62 -9.78
CA THR A 65 -10.16 -3.83 -11.25
C THR A 65 -10.25 -5.30 -11.70
N GLU A 66 -10.32 -6.27 -10.78
CA GLU A 66 -10.58 -7.69 -11.11
C GLU A 66 -11.83 -8.22 -10.42
N ALA A 67 -13.00 -7.79 -10.92
CA ALA A 67 -14.27 -8.49 -10.73
C ALA A 67 -15.03 -8.48 -12.06
N ILE A 68 -14.59 -9.31 -13.01
CA ILE A 68 -15.38 -9.70 -14.19
C ILE A 68 -15.15 -11.17 -14.50
#